data_AF-A0A5S9TF43-F1
#
_entry.id   AF-A0A5S9TF43-F1
#
_cell.length_a   1.000
_cell.length_b   1.000
_cell.length_c   1.000
_cell.angle_alpha   90.00
_cell.angle_beta   90.00
_cell.angle_gamma   90.00
#
_symmetry.space_group_name_H-M   'P 1'
#
loop_
_entity.id
_entity.type
_entity.pdbx_description
1 polymer ?
#
loop_
_entity_poly.entity_id
_entity_poly.type
_entity_poly.pdbx_seq_one_letter_code
_entity_poly.pdbx_strand_id
1 'polypeptide(L)'
;MNDSMKAPKFFKNQLKLAEAHYRRGNLKGAIEIVNDLTFGHPNTSSNHHEISQILLAYQINLTSQKASFTHYDILRISNPFCSHQMIQRKYRDILVKLYPDTNKSIAAKSAFEIINYAWKILSDPKKRKDYNIKKRFKWR
;
A
#
# COMPACT_ATOMS: atom_id res chain seq x y z
N MET A 1 26.95 -21.77 18.03
CA MET A 1 25.67 -21.33 18.63
C MET A 1 25.61 -19.80 18.66
N ASN A 2 25.07 -19.14 17.62
CA ASN A 2 24.44 -17.80 17.67
C ASN A 2 24.03 -17.33 16.25
N ASP A 3 23.04 -17.97 15.63
CA ASP A 3 22.57 -17.55 14.29
C ASP A 3 21.15 -16.95 14.29
N SER A 4 20.44 -17.04 15.42
CA SER A 4 19.08 -16.47 15.57
C SER A 4 19.06 -14.96 15.82
N MET A 5 20.19 -14.32 16.15
CA MET A 5 20.28 -12.87 16.41
C MET A 5 20.61 -12.02 15.17
N LYS A 6 20.92 -12.63 14.00
CA LYS A 6 21.26 -11.88 12.76
C LYS A 6 20.02 -11.45 11.97
N ALA A 7 19.00 -12.29 11.89
CA ALA A 7 17.79 -12.02 11.08
C ALA A 7 17.04 -10.74 11.49
N PRO A 8 16.86 -10.40 12.79
CA PRO A 8 16.19 -9.16 13.19
C PRO A 8 17.02 -7.90 12.90
N LYS A 9 18.35 -7.99 13.01
CA LYS A 9 19.26 -6.87 12.71
C LYS A 9 19.33 -6.60 11.21
N PHE A 10 19.37 -7.64 10.39
CA PHE A 10 19.36 -7.51 8.94
C PHE A 10 18.08 -6.83 8.43
N PHE A 11 16.91 -7.29 8.88
CA PHE A 11 15.63 -6.68 8.52
C PHE A 11 15.58 -5.19 8.87
N LYS A 12 15.98 -4.81 10.09
CA LYS A 12 16.03 -3.40 10.53
C LYS A 12 16.98 -2.55 9.68
N ASN A 13 18.11 -3.11 9.24
CA ASN A 13 19.05 -2.40 8.39
C ASN A 13 18.48 -2.17 6.98
N GLN A 14 17.87 -3.20 6.38
CA GLN A 14 17.22 -3.08 5.08
C GLN A 14 16.02 -2.11 5.12
N LEU A 15 15.24 -2.13 6.20
CA LEU A 15 14.16 -1.18 6.40
C LEU A 15 14.68 0.27 6.44
N LYS A 16 15.77 0.54 7.17
CA LYS A 16 16.40 1.87 7.18
C LYS A 16 16.86 2.30 5.79
N LEU A 17 17.41 1.40 4.99
CA LEU A 17 17.78 1.69 3.60
C LEU A 17 16.54 2.05 2.78
N ALA A 18 15.46 1.26 2.87
CA ALA A 18 14.21 1.53 2.18
C ALA A 18 13.60 2.89 2.59
N GLU A 19 13.65 3.23 3.87
CA GLU A 19 13.21 4.55 4.38
C GLU A 19 14.07 5.70 3.84
N ALA A 20 15.39 5.51 3.72
CA ALA A 20 16.28 6.51 3.13
C ALA A 20 15.95 6.74 1.65
N HIS A 21 15.64 5.68 0.89
CA HIS A 21 15.14 5.79 -0.48
C HIS A 21 13.80 6.53 -0.54
N TYR A 22 12.87 6.22 0.36
CA TYR A 22 11.58 6.91 0.45
C TYR A 22 11.75 8.41 0.72
N ARG A 23 12.60 8.79 1.68
CA ARG A 23 12.89 10.20 2.01
C ARG A 23 13.53 10.97 0.87
N ARG A 24 14.31 10.29 0.01
CA ARG A 24 14.90 10.86 -1.21
C ARG A 24 13.92 10.95 -2.38
N GLY A 25 12.66 10.53 -2.20
CA GLY A 25 11.65 10.47 -3.27
C GLY A 25 11.79 9.27 -4.20
N ASN A 26 12.77 8.38 -3.98
CA ASN A 26 12.96 7.17 -4.78
C ASN A 26 12.09 6.03 -4.24
N LEU A 27 10.78 6.12 -4.49
CA LEU A 27 9.81 5.11 -4.06
C LEU A 27 10.03 3.74 -4.71
N LYS A 28 10.50 3.72 -5.97
CA LYS A 28 10.74 2.46 -6.70
C LYS A 28 11.85 1.64 -6.03
N GLY A 29 12.98 2.28 -5.71
CA GLY A 29 14.07 1.61 -4.99
C GLY A 29 13.65 1.18 -3.59
N ALA A 30 12.82 1.97 -2.89
CA ALA A 30 12.28 1.58 -1.60
C ALA A 30 11.40 0.31 -1.68
N ILE A 31 10.60 0.18 -2.74
CA ILE A 31 9.74 -1.00 -2.97
C ILE A 31 10.58 -2.22 -3.35
N GLU A 32 11.61 -2.06 -4.17
CA GLU A 32 12.51 -3.14 -4.58
C GLU A 32 13.17 -3.80 -3.36
N ILE A 33 13.76 -2.98 -2.46
CA ILE A 33 14.35 -3.46 -1.20
C ILE A 33 13.33 -4.26 -0.37
N VAL A 34 12.09 -3.77 -0.26
CA VAL A 34 11.05 -4.45 0.54
C VAL A 34 10.52 -5.71 -0.15
N ASN A 35 10.48 -5.75 -1.48
CA ASN A 35 10.17 -6.96 -2.24
C ASN A 35 11.26 -8.02 -2.06
N ASP A 36 12.53 -7.63 -2.10
CA ASP A 36 13.66 -8.53 -1.85
C ASP A 36 13.60 -9.12 -0.43
N LEU A 37 13.18 -8.31 0.55
CA LEU A 37 12.89 -8.81 1.90
C LEU A 37 11.72 -9.79 1.96
N THR A 38 10.75 -9.66 1.07
CA THR A 38 9.56 -10.53 1.03
C THR A 38 9.88 -11.91 0.43
N PHE A 39 10.67 -11.94 -0.65
CA PHE A 39 10.88 -13.14 -1.49
C PHE A 39 12.32 -13.70 -1.46
N GLY A 40 13.32 -12.87 -1.19
CA GLY A 40 14.75 -13.22 -1.31
C GLY A 40 15.40 -13.77 -0.03
N HIS A 41 14.70 -13.71 1.11
CA HIS A 41 15.24 -14.14 2.40
C HIS A 41 14.24 -14.99 3.19
N PRO A 42 14.70 -15.88 4.10
CA PRO A 42 13.82 -16.67 4.95
C PRO A 42 13.00 -15.72 5.83
N ASN A 43 11.71 -15.63 5.51
CA ASN A 43 10.75 -14.81 6.22
C ASN A 43 10.19 -15.60 7.40
N THR A 44 10.26 -15.03 8.60
CA THR A 44 9.47 -15.53 9.73
C THR A 44 8.05 -14.99 9.61
N SER A 45 7.07 -15.73 10.14
CA SER A 45 5.64 -15.34 10.10
C SER A 45 5.40 -13.93 10.67
N SER A 46 6.13 -13.55 11.71
CA SER A 46 6.10 -12.21 12.30
C SER A 46 6.64 -11.12 11.37
N ASN A 47 7.79 -11.33 10.74
CA ASN A 47 8.40 -10.33 9.85
C ASN A 47 7.60 -10.16 8.55
N HIS A 48 6.98 -11.23 8.04
CA HIS A 48 6.16 -11.18 6.83
C HIS A 48 4.98 -10.20 6.97
N HIS A 49 4.36 -10.11 8.16
CA HIS A 49 3.28 -9.17 8.41
C HIS A 49 3.77 -7.72 8.31
N GLU A 50 4.84 -7.37 9.03
CA GLU A 50 5.43 -6.02 9.01
C GLU A 50 5.88 -5.63 7.61
N ILE A 51 6.60 -6.52 6.91
CA ILE A 51 7.04 -6.31 5.52
C ILE A 51 5.85 -6.03 4.60
N SER A 52 4.78 -6.80 4.72
CA SER A 52 3.55 -6.61 3.92
C SER A 52 2.89 -5.26 4.16
N GLN A 53 2.88 -4.77 5.41
CA GLN A 53 2.32 -3.47 5.76
C GLN A 53 3.15 -2.31 5.18
N ILE A 54 4.48 -2.39 5.30
CA ILE A 54 5.41 -1.40 4.75
C ILE A 54 5.30 -1.37 3.22
N LEU A 55 5.31 -2.55 2.58
CA LEU A 55 5.18 -2.69 1.14
C LEU A 55 3.87 -2.08 0.64
N LEU A 56 2.76 -2.33 1.34
CA LEU A 56 1.47 -1.75 1.02
C LEU A 56 1.54 -0.22 1.04
N ALA A 57 2.06 0.37 2.11
CA ALA A 57 2.18 1.81 2.26
C ALA A 57 3.00 2.44 1.12
N TYR A 58 4.14 1.85 0.76
CA TYR A 58 4.95 2.34 -0.36
C TYR A 58 4.25 2.19 -1.71
N GLN A 59 3.58 1.06 -1.97
CA GLN A 59 2.85 0.85 -3.22
C GLN A 59 1.71 1.85 -3.42
N ILE A 60 1.02 2.26 -2.36
CA ILE A 60 -0.04 3.28 -2.43
C ILE A 60 0.54 4.65 -2.74
N ASN A 61 1.61 5.06 -2.05
CA ASN A 61 2.30 6.32 -2.33
C ASN A 61 2.88 6.35 -3.76
N LEU A 62 3.41 5.22 -4.25
CA LEU A 62 3.88 5.13 -5.63
C LEU A 62 2.72 5.28 -6.61
N THR A 63 1.58 4.64 -6.31
CA THR A 63 0.39 4.69 -7.17
C THR A 63 -0.17 6.11 -7.23
N SER A 64 -0.20 6.85 -6.12
CA SER A 64 -0.66 8.25 -6.12
C SER A 64 0.25 9.20 -6.88
N GLN A 65 1.53 8.87 -7.07
CA GLN A 65 2.45 9.67 -7.88
C GLN A 65 2.31 9.44 -9.39
N LYS A 66 1.61 8.38 -9.83
CA LYS A 66 1.42 8.12 -11.26
C LYS A 66 0.45 9.13 -11.86
N ALA A 67 0.73 9.68 -13.04
CA ALA A 67 -0.13 10.69 -13.67
C ALA A 67 -1.57 10.20 -13.97
N SER A 68 -1.74 8.91 -14.25
CA SER A 68 -3.02 8.33 -14.70
C SER A 68 -3.74 7.48 -13.66
N PHE A 69 -3.36 7.56 -12.38
CA PHE A 69 -3.96 6.71 -11.35
C PHE A 69 -5.46 6.97 -11.16
N THR A 70 -6.13 5.96 -10.65
CA THR A 70 -7.54 5.99 -10.30
C THR A 70 -7.75 5.64 -8.82
N HIS A 71 -8.86 6.09 -8.24
CA HIS A 71 -9.23 5.70 -6.88
C HIS A 71 -9.43 4.19 -6.74
N TYR A 72 -9.77 3.49 -7.83
CA TYR A 72 -9.83 2.03 -7.85
C TYR A 72 -8.43 1.40 -7.75
N ASP A 73 -7.40 1.99 -8.39
CA ASP A 73 -6.01 1.53 -8.27
C ASP A 73 -5.50 1.65 -6.83
N ILE A 74 -5.85 2.74 -6.14
CA ILE A 74 -5.52 2.94 -4.72
C ILE A 74 -6.12 1.84 -3.84
N LEU A 75 -7.37 1.44 -4.12
CA LEU A 75 -8.04 0.33 -3.42
C LEU A 75 -7.68 -1.06 -3.98
N ARG A 76 -6.77 -1.15 -4.96
CA ARG A 76 -6.36 -2.38 -5.66
C ARG A 76 -7.54 -3.14 -6.28
N ILE A 77 -8.43 -2.39 -6.92
CA ILE A 77 -9.61 -2.89 -7.62
C ILE A 77 -9.40 -2.74 -9.12
N SER A 78 -9.29 -3.86 -9.83
CA SER A 78 -9.11 -3.84 -11.29
C SER A 78 -10.40 -3.50 -12.05
N ASN A 79 -11.56 -3.85 -11.50
CA ASN A 79 -12.86 -3.62 -12.15
C ASN A 79 -13.61 -2.42 -11.53
N PRO A 80 -13.75 -1.28 -12.25
CA PRO A 80 -14.47 -0.10 -11.76
C PRO A 80 -15.99 -0.30 -11.66
N PHE A 81 -16.55 -1.39 -12.20
CA PHE A 81 -17.97 -1.76 -12.13
C PHE A 81 -18.30 -2.75 -11.00
N CYS A 82 -17.36 -3.00 -10.09
CA CYS A 82 -17.58 -3.86 -8.94
C CYS A 82 -18.73 -3.43 -8.02
N SER A 83 -19.26 -4.37 -7.24
CA SER A 83 -20.29 -4.08 -6.22
C SER A 83 -19.72 -3.17 -5.12
N HIS A 84 -20.59 -2.35 -4.52
CA HIS A 84 -20.21 -1.48 -3.41
C HIS A 84 -19.64 -2.29 -2.21
N GLN A 85 -20.20 -3.47 -1.95
CA GLN A 85 -19.70 -4.40 -0.93
C GLN A 85 -18.24 -4.82 -1.17
N MET A 86 -17.85 -5.07 -2.43
CA MET A 86 -16.47 -5.41 -2.75
C MET A 86 -15.51 -4.24 -2.49
N ILE A 87 -15.91 -3.01 -2.81
CA ILE A 87 -15.13 -1.80 -2.50
C ILE A 87 -14.96 -1.66 -0.98
N GLN A 88 -16.05 -1.82 -0.22
CA GLN A 88 -16.00 -1.72 1.23
C GLN A 88 -15.09 -2.78 1.87
N ARG A 89 -15.16 -4.02 1.39
CA ARG A 89 -14.29 -5.11 1.85
C ARG A 89 -12.82 -4.78 1.59
N LYS A 90 -12.48 -4.39 0.35
CA LYS A 90 -11.10 -4.02 0.00
C LYS A 90 -10.58 -2.84 0.81
N TYR A 91 -11.40 -1.82 1.04
CA TYR A 91 -11.05 -0.69 1.90
C TYR A 91 -10.73 -1.14 3.33
N ARG A 92 -11.59 -1.97 3.95
CA ARG A 92 -11.35 -2.50 5.30
C ARG A 92 -10.07 -3.35 5.36
N ASP A 93 -9.86 -4.24 4.40
CA ASP A 93 -8.68 -5.10 4.32
C ASP A 93 -7.37 -4.29 4.24
N ILE A 94 -7.40 -3.18 3.51
CA ILE A 94 -6.28 -2.26 3.37
C ILE A 94 -6.08 -1.45 4.65
N LEU A 95 -7.15 -0.91 5.23
CA LEU A 95 -7.09 -0.13 6.47
C LEU A 95 -6.47 -0.91 7.63
N VAL A 96 -6.83 -2.17 7.80
CA VAL A 96 -6.26 -3.02 8.87
C VAL A 96 -4.74 -3.14 8.75
N LYS A 97 -4.20 -3.14 7.52
CA LYS A 97 -2.76 -3.23 7.26
C LYS A 97 -2.04 -1.89 7.34
N LEU A 98 -2.78 -0.78 7.29
CA LEU A 98 -2.25 0.58 7.28
C LEU A 98 -2.47 1.33 8.58
N TYR A 99 -3.14 0.71 9.54
CA TYR A 99 -3.46 1.36 10.80
C TYR A 99 -2.15 1.79 11.51
N PRO A 100 -2.01 3.09 11.86
CA PRO A 100 -0.73 3.66 12.30
C PRO A 100 -0.20 3.06 13.62
N ASP A 101 -1.07 2.51 14.47
CA ASP A 101 -0.61 1.80 15.68
C ASP A 101 0.14 0.50 15.35
N THR A 102 -0.15 -0.11 14.20
CA THR A 102 0.46 -1.36 13.78
C THR A 102 1.58 -1.15 12.76
N ASN A 103 1.50 -0.09 11.95
CA ASN A 103 2.43 0.17 10.86
C ASN A 103 3.40 1.31 11.21
N LYS A 104 4.66 0.94 11.49
CA LYS A 104 5.75 1.86 11.85
C LYS A 104 6.42 2.54 10.65
N SER A 105 5.91 2.35 9.43
CA SER A 105 6.47 2.97 8.23
C SER A 105 6.24 4.49 8.22
N ILE A 106 7.26 5.23 7.81
CA ILE A 106 7.15 6.67 7.53
C ILE A 106 6.07 7.00 6.47
N ALA A 107 5.76 6.05 5.59
CA ALA A 107 4.80 6.21 4.52
C ALA A 107 3.35 5.90 4.92
N ALA A 108 3.13 5.33 6.12
CA ALA A 108 1.82 4.85 6.56
C ALA A 108 0.78 5.96 6.63
N LYS A 109 1.13 7.11 7.24
CA LYS A 109 0.24 8.27 7.36
C LYS A 109 -0.20 8.80 5.99
N SER A 110 0.76 9.02 5.08
CA SER A 110 0.47 9.50 3.73
C SER A 110 -0.42 8.52 2.96
N ALA A 111 -0.10 7.21 3.02
CA ALA A 111 -0.91 6.18 2.37
C ALA A 111 -2.34 6.13 2.92
N PHE A 112 -2.51 6.28 4.24
CA PHE A 112 -3.83 6.32 4.89
C PHE A 112 -4.68 7.49 4.40
N GLU A 113 -4.09 8.69 4.30
CA GLU A 113 -4.78 9.87 3.76
C GLU A 113 -5.24 9.66 2.31
N ILE A 114 -4.35 9.11 1.46
CA ILE A 114 -4.66 8.79 0.06
C ILE A 114 -5.83 7.80 -0.04
N ILE A 115 -5.83 6.74 0.77
CA ILE A 115 -6.90 5.73 0.78
C ILE A 115 -8.21 6.31 1.28
N ASN A 116 -8.20 7.11 2.34
CA ASN A 116 -9.42 7.74 2.85
C ASN A 116 -10.03 8.69 1.82
N TYR A 117 -9.21 9.42 1.07
CA TYR A 117 -9.69 10.26 -0.02
C TYR A 117 -10.34 9.43 -1.14
N ALA A 118 -9.69 8.33 -1.56
CA ALA A 118 -10.25 7.41 -2.56
C ALA A 118 -11.58 6.80 -2.09
N TRP A 119 -11.64 6.36 -0.82
CA TRP A 119 -12.83 5.80 -0.21
C TRP A 119 -13.99 6.81 -0.16
N LYS A 120 -13.74 8.06 0.25
CA LYS A 120 -14.78 9.12 0.33
C LYS A 120 -15.52 9.34 -1.00
N ILE A 121 -14.84 9.11 -2.13
CA ILE A 121 -15.41 9.23 -3.47
C ILE A 121 -16.12 7.93 -3.88
N LEU A 122 -15.50 6.78 -3.64
CA LEU A 122 -16.01 5.48 -4.09
C LEU A 122 -17.11 4.89 -3.20
N SER A 123 -17.18 5.31 -1.93
CA SER A 123 -18.18 4.86 -0.97
C SER A 123 -19.55 5.45 -1.26
N ASP A 124 -19.61 6.66 -1.80
CA ASP A 124 -20.86 7.36 -2.12
C ASP A 124 -21.28 7.01 -3.56
N PRO A 125 -22.45 6.39 -3.77
CA PRO A 125 -22.90 6.00 -5.10
C PRO A 125 -22.99 7.16 -6.09
N LYS A 126 -23.38 8.36 -5.64
CA LYS A 126 -23.51 9.54 -6.49
C LYS A 126 -22.12 10.05 -6.90
N LYS A 127 -21.21 10.23 -5.94
CA LYS A 127 -19.83 10.64 -6.22
C LYS A 127 -19.08 9.63 -7.08
N ARG A 128 -19.28 8.33 -6.83
CA ARG A 128 -18.71 7.25 -7.63
C ARG A 128 -19.19 7.31 -9.08
N LYS A 129 -20.48 7.56 -9.30
CA LYS A 129 -21.04 7.71 -10.65
C LYS A 129 -20.40 8.90 -11.38
N ASP A 130 -20.35 10.06 -10.74
CA ASP A 130 -19.74 11.27 -11.31
C ASP A 130 -18.25 11.08 -11.61
N TYR A 131 -17.53 10.43 -10.69
CA TYR A 131 -16.13 10.05 -10.88
C TYR A 131 -15.94 9.11 -12.08
N ASN A 132 -16.80 8.09 -12.21
CA ASN A 132 -16.72 7.14 -13.31
C ASN A 132 -16.97 7.79 -14.67
N ILE A 133 -17.93 8.71 -14.74
CA ILE A 133 -18.22 9.52 -15.94
C ILE A 133 -17.01 10.39 -16.28
N LYS A 134 -16.46 11.11 -15.29
CA LYS A 134 -15.28 11.98 -15.48
C LYS A 134 -14.06 11.21 -15.97
N LYS A 135 -13.83 9.99 -15.47
CA LYS A 135 -12.75 9.10 -15.91
C LYS A 135 -13.08 8.32 -17.19
N ARG A 136 -14.28 8.53 -17.76
CA ARG A 136 -14.75 7.87 -18.99
C ARG A 136 -14.65 6.34 -18.92
N PHE A 137 -14.92 5.74 -17.75
CA PHE A 137 -14.99 4.29 -17.65
C PHE A 137 -16.15 3.79 -18.51
N LYS A 138 -15.84 2.94 -19.48
CA LYS A 138 -16.82 2.30 -20.34
C LYS A 138 -17.09 0.90 -19.83
N TRP A 139 -18.37 0.51 -19.78
CA TRP A 139 -18.73 -0.89 -19.78
C TRP A 139 -18.16 -1.46 -21.08
N ARG A 140 -17.14 -2.31 -20.96
CA ARG A 140 -16.47 -2.93 -22.09
C ARG A 140 -17.05 -4.30 -22.30
#